data_AF-A0A9X7VYL6-F1
#
_entry.id   AF-A0A9X7VYL6-F1
#
_cell.length_a   1.000
_cell.length_b   1.000
_cell.length_c   1.000
_cell.angle_alpha   90.00
_cell.angle_beta   90.00
_cell.angle_gamma   90.00
#
_symmetry.space_group_name_H-M   'P 1'
#
loop_
_entity.id
_entity.type
_entity.pdbx_description
1 polymer ?
#
loop_
_entity_poly.entity_id
_entity_poly.type
_entity_poly.pdbx_seq_one_letter_code
_entity_poly.pdbx_strand_id
1 'polypeptide(L)'
;MPPQRSDDNDKLEQETIKWRRSLLDAFKFAKQGAVRSLRLQRNLRIHWTAGMAVLVWNLCVRPSIILVTLSVLTIALVMSIELLNTAVEHLTDLATAGNYHDLAKWAKDASAGAVLVSSVGAVAVAVLLLVDTWPWHFLLFTGENRIGAGESAVAVVLLIIWGLSGGFRKVERRKQHDD
;
A
#
# COMPACT_ATOMS: atom_id res chain seq x y z
N MET A 1 -33.37 37.08 40.14
CA MET A 1 -32.07 36.51 39.72
C MET A 1 -32.12 36.35 38.20
N PRO A 2 -31.29 37.07 37.42
CA PRO A 2 -31.28 36.97 35.95
C PRO A 2 -30.67 35.63 35.49
N PRO A 3 -30.91 35.20 34.24
CA PRO A 3 -30.93 33.79 33.86
C PRO A 3 -29.55 33.21 33.50
N GLN A 4 -29.25 31.99 33.98
CA GLN A 4 -28.06 31.17 33.68
C GLN A 4 -27.96 30.66 32.22
N ARG A 5 -28.82 31.15 31.32
CA ARG A 5 -29.03 30.59 29.98
C ARG A 5 -27.97 31.02 28.94
N SER A 6 -27.24 32.11 29.20
CA SER A 6 -26.15 32.58 28.32
C SER A 6 -24.93 31.67 28.41
N ASP A 7 -24.54 31.30 29.63
CA ASP A 7 -23.27 30.61 29.90
C ASP A 7 -23.31 29.13 29.43
N ASP A 8 -24.49 28.51 29.42
CA ASP A 8 -24.68 27.15 28.91
C ASP A 8 -24.67 27.11 27.38
N ASN A 9 -25.19 28.15 26.71
CA ASN A 9 -25.15 28.25 25.25
C ASN A 9 -23.71 28.50 24.76
N ASP A 10 -22.94 29.35 25.45
CA ASP A 10 -21.52 29.59 25.13
C ASP A 10 -20.67 28.32 25.33
N LYS A 11 -21.01 27.47 26.32
CA LYS A 11 -20.37 26.16 26.51
C LYS A 11 -20.78 25.13 25.47
N LEU A 12 -22.04 25.10 25.03
CA LEU A 12 -22.49 24.23 23.94
C LEU A 12 -21.91 24.67 22.58
N GLU A 13 -21.70 25.97 22.39
CA GLU A 13 -21.02 26.55 21.23
C GLU A 13 -19.49 26.30 21.29
N GLN A 14 -18.92 26.20 22.50
CA GLN A 14 -17.54 25.77 22.73
C GLN A 14 -17.34 24.24 22.63
N GLU A 15 -18.31 23.39 22.97
CA GLU A 15 -18.23 21.94 22.74
C GLU A 15 -18.45 21.56 21.26
N THR A 16 -19.17 22.40 20.52
CA THR A 16 -19.28 22.29 19.05
C THR A 16 -18.06 22.87 18.32
N ILE A 17 -16.98 23.23 19.05
CA ILE A 17 -15.70 23.69 18.49
C ILE A 17 -15.20 22.72 17.41
N LYS A 18 -15.49 23.14 16.19
CA LYS A 18 -14.56 23.29 15.08
C LYS A 18 -13.93 21.98 14.59
N TRP A 19 -14.78 21.13 14.02
CA TRP A 19 -14.41 20.10 13.05
C TRP A 19 -13.90 20.63 11.71
N ARG A 20 -13.47 21.90 11.63
CA ARG A 20 -12.80 22.43 10.44
C ARG A 20 -11.33 22.02 10.47
N ARG A 21 -11.09 20.70 10.41
CA ARG A 21 -9.75 20.15 10.22
C ARG A 21 -9.24 20.68 8.89
N SER A 22 -8.05 21.27 8.90
CA SER A 22 -7.42 21.72 7.65
C SER A 22 -7.24 20.50 6.74
N LEU A 23 -7.41 20.68 5.43
CA LEU A 23 -7.08 19.64 4.46
C LEU A 23 -5.65 19.12 4.70
N LEU A 24 -4.73 20.00 5.08
CA LEU A 24 -3.36 19.64 5.44
C LEU A 24 -3.28 18.67 6.61
N ASP A 25 -4.16 18.80 7.61
CA ASP A 25 -4.18 17.90 8.76
C ASP A 25 -4.77 16.54 8.36
N ALA A 26 -5.80 16.52 7.51
CA ALA A 26 -6.31 15.27 6.94
C ALA A 26 -5.25 14.51 6.14
N PHE A 27 -4.48 15.21 5.29
CA PHE A 27 -3.35 14.62 4.55
C PHE A 27 -2.24 14.13 5.48
N LYS A 28 -1.90 14.88 6.53
CA LYS A 28 -0.92 14.46 7.54
C LYS A 28 -1.35 13.16 8.23
N PHE A 29 -2.60 13.07 8.67
CA PHE A 29 -3.12 11.86 9.32
C PHE A 29 -3.18 10.68 8.35
N ALA A 30 -3.64 10.88 7.11
CA ALA A 30 -3.64 9.84 6.09
C ALA A 30 -2.22 9.32 5.80
N LYS A 31 -1.25 10.23 5.67
CA LYS A 31 0.17 9.86 5.49
C LYS A 31 0.72 9.09 6.68
N GLN A 32 0.44 9.54 7.90
CA GLN A 32 0.89 8.84 9.11
C GLN A 32 0.27 7.44 9.20
N GLY A 33 -1.01 7.30 8.88
CA GLY A 33 -1.71 6.01 8.79
C GLY A 33 -1.06 5.08 7.78
N ALA A 34 -0.86 5.55 6.54
CA ALA A 34 -0.23 4.77 5.48
C ALA A 34 1.20 4.33 5.85
N VAL A 35 2.03 5.24 6.38
CA VAL A 35 3.41 4.94 6.79
C VAL A 35 3.44 3.95 7.95
N ARG A 36 2.53 4.09 8.92
CA ARG A 36 2.43 3.17 10.05
C ARG A 36 2.04 1.77 9.57
N SER A 37 1.01 1.65 8.74
CA SER A 37 0.59 0.36 8.18
C SER A 37 1.72 -0.29 7.37
N LEU A 38 2.44 0.47 6.53
CA LEU A 38 3.60 -0.03 5.77
C LEU A 38 4.71 -0.58 6.67
N ARG A 39 4.88 -0.04 7.88
CA ARG A 39 5.89 -0.52 8.82
C ARG A 39 5.43 -1.70 9.66
N LEU A 40 4.14 -1.93 9.84
CA LEU A 40 3.67 -3.04 10.68
C LEU A 40 3.29 -4.26 9.84
N GLN A 41 2.66 -4.08 8.69
CA GLN A 41 2.04 -5.18 7.94
C GLN A 41 2.99 -5.78 6.90
N ARG A 42 3.21 -7.09 6.99
CA ARG A 42 4.12 -7.82 6.08
C ARG A 42 3.60 -7.81 4.64
N ASN A 43 2.32 -8.09 4.47
CA ASN A 43 1.68 -8.18 3.15
C ASN A 43 1.71 -6.84 2.41
N LEU A 44 1.40 -5.74 3.10
CA LEU A 44 1.49 -4.38 2.55
C LEU A 44 2.90 -4.02 2.05
N ARG A 45 3.97 -4.47 2.72
CA ARG A 45 5.33 -4.28 2.21
C ARG A 45 5.59 -5.08 0.94
N ILE A 46 5.11 -6.33 0.88
CA ILE A 46 5.25 -7.17 -0.32
C ILE A 46 4.56 -6.48 -1.51
N HIS A 47 3.30 -6.08 -1.37
CA HIS A 47 2.55 -5.37 -2.42
C HIS A 47 3.21 -4.05 -2.83
N TRP A 48 3.68 -3.25 -1.87
CA TRP A 48 4.40 -2.01 -2.15
C TRP A 48 5.65 -2.24 -3.00
N THR A 49 6.40 -3.28 -2.66
CA THR A 49 7.69 -3.56 -3.30
C THR A 49 7.53 -4.17 -4.69
N ALA A 50 6.53 -5.02 -4.86
CA ALA A 50 6.10 -5.51 -6.18
C ALA A 50 5.63 -4.34 -7.06
N GLY A 51 4.81 -3.43 -6.52
CA GLY A 51 4.36 -2.23 -7.24
C GLY A 51 5.53 -1.34 -7.67
N MET A 52 6.50 -1.11 -6.78
CA MET A 52 7.70 -0.33 -7.11
C MET A 52 8.52 -0.98 -8.22
N ALA A 53 8.66 -2.32 -8.21
CA ALA A 53 9.35 -3.05 -9.26
C ALA A 53 8.67 -2.85 -10.63
N VAL A 54 7.34 -2.88 -10.69
CA VAL A 54 6.57 -2.62 -11.92
C VAL A 54 6.76 -1.17 -12.40
N LEU A 55 6.78 -0.19 -11.50
CA LEU A 55 7.01 1.20 -11.88
C LEU A 55 8.43 1.43 -12.43
N VAL A 56 9.45 0.81 -11.82
CA VAL A 56 10.82 0.84 -12.35
C VAL A 56 10.89 0.17 -13.73
N TRP A 57 10.24 -0.97 -13.90
CA TRP A 57 10.12 -1.65 -15.18
C TRP A 57 9.53 -0.74 -16.27
N ASN A 58 8.44 -0.03 -15.95
CA ASN A 58 7.82 0.91 -16.88
C ASN A 58 8.77 2.03 -17.33
N LEU A 59 9.68 2.49 -16.46
CA LEU A 59 10.68 3.50 -16.83
C LEU A 59 11.73 2.96 -17.80
N CYS A 60 12.14 1.70 -17.62
CA CYS A 60 13.13 1.05 -18.47
C CYS A 60 12.55 0.72 -19.85
N VAL A 61 11.34 0.16 -19.90
CA VAL A 61 10.79 -0.38 -21.14
C VAL A 61 9.88 0.61 -21.88
N ARG A 62 9.40 1.66 -21.20
CA ARG A 62 8.56 2.73 -21.76
C ARG A 62 7.35 2.18 -22.55
N PRO A 63 6.49 1.37 -21.93
CA PRO A 63 5.28 0.88 -22.58
C PRO A 63 4.31 2.04 -22.88
N SER A 64 3.23 1.74 -23.60
CA SER A 64 2.17 2.72 -23.89
C SER A 64 1.68 3.44 -22.62
N ILE A 65 1.37 4.75 -22.74
CA ILE A 65 0.84 5.56 -21.64
C ILE A 65 -0.40 4.94 -21.00
N ILE A 66 -1.22 4.24 -21.80
CA ILE A 66 -2.43 3.54 -21.33
C ILE A 66 -2.04 2.43 -20.36
N LEU A 67 -1.04 1.63 -20.72
CA LEU A 67 -0.54 0.52 -19.91
C LEU A 67 0.14 1.00 -18.63
N VAL A 68 0.94 2.06 -18.70
CA VAL A 68 1.49 2.71 -17.50
C VAL A 68 0.37 3.19 -16.58
N THR A 69 -0.66 3.83 -17.14
CA THR A 69 -1.81 4.33 -16.37
C THR A 69 -2.55 3.20 -15.66
N LEU A 70 -2.84 2.10 -16.38
CA LEU A 70 -3.47 0.91 -15.81
C LEU A 70 -2.61 0.32 -14.69
N SER A 71 -1.29 0.22 -14.88
CA SER A 71 -0.39 -0.30 -13.85
C SER A 71 -0.41 0.54 -12.56
N VAL A 72 -0.41 1.88 -12.68
CA VAL A 72 -0.45 2.81 -11.55
C VAL A 72 -1.79 2.68 -10.81
N LEU A 73 -2.90 2.63 -11.55
CA LEU A 73 -4.24 2.47 -10.98
C LEU A 73 -4.38 1.13 -10.24
N THR A 74 -3.88 0.06 -10.84
CA THR A 74 -3.88 -1.27 -10.25
C THR A 74 -3.06 -1.34 -8.97
N ILE A 75 -1.85 -0.76 -8.96
CA ILE A 75 -1.02 -0.70 -7.74
C ILE A 75 -1.74 0.08 -6.65
N ALA A 76 -2.32 1.24 -6.99
CA ALA A 76 -3.08 2.06 -6.04
C ALA A 76 -4.30 1.30 -5.46
N LEU A 77 -5.00 0.52 -6.30
CA LEU A 77 -6.15 -0.28 -5.88
C LEU A 77 -5.74 -1.38 -4.88
N VAL A 78 -4.70 -2.17 -5.20
CA VAL A 78 -4.20 -3.22 -4.30
C VAL A 78 -3.77 -2.63 -2.96
N MET A 79 -3.03 -1.51 -2.99
CA MET A 79 -2.60 -0.81 -1.77
C MET A 79 -3.79 -0.31 -0.94
N SER A 80 -4.85 0.18 -1.59
CA SER A 80 -6.04 0.65 -0.91
C SER A 80 -6.81 -0.49 -0.24
N ILE A 81 -6.97 -1.63 -0.93
CA ILE A 81 -7.68 -2.80 -0.41
C ILE A 81 -6.89 -3.42 0.75
N GLU A 82 -5.56 -3.46 0.68
CA GLU A 82 -4.71 -3.97 1.77
C GLU A 82 -4.80 -3.08 3.03
N LEU A 83 -4.86 -1.75 2.86
CA LEU A 83 -5.10 -0.81 3.96
C LEU A 83 -6.50 -1.00 4.56
N LEU A 84 -7.51 -1.25 3.74
CA LEU A 84 -8.87 -1.58 4.21
C LEU A 84 -8.91 -2.91 4.96
N ASN A 85 -8.20 -3.95 4.50
CA ASN A 85 -8.07 -5.21 5.22
C ASN A 85 -7.46 -4.99 6.62
N THR A 86 -6.38 -4.21 6.71
CA THR A 86 -5.77 -3.84 7.99
C THR A 86 -6.74 -3.07 8.91
N ALA A 87 -7.55 -2.17 8.33
CA ALA A 87 -8.55 -1.44 9.10
C ALA A 87 -9.66 -2.37 9.62
N VAL A 88 -10.13 -3.31 8.81
CA VAL A 88 -11.12 -4.32 9.20
C VAL A 88 -10.54 -5.24 10.29
N GLU A 89 -9.29 -5.68 10.19
CA GLU A 89 -8.61 -6.44 11.24
C GLU A 89 -8.65 -5.68 12.58
N HIS A 90 -8.24 -4.41 12.59
CA HIS A 90 -8.25 -3.61 13.82
C HIS A 90 -9.64 -3.32 14.37
N LEU A 91 -10.62 -3.04 13.51
CA LEU A 91 -12.00 -2.80 13.92
C LEU A 91 -12.64 -4.07 14.50
N THR A 92 -12.40 -5.22 13.88
CA THR A 92 -12.93 -6.50 14.35
C THR A 92 -12.24 -6.91 15.66
N ASP A 93 -10.93 -6.76 15.80
CA ASP A 93 -10.21 -7.02 17.06
C ASP A 93 -10.72 -6.14 18.20
N LEU A 94 -11.02 -4.87 17.91
CA LEU A 94 -11.62 -3.95 18.87
C LEU A 94 -13.05 -4.39 19.25
N ALA A 95 -13.88 -4.74 18.26
CA ALA A 95 -15.28 -5.10 18.49
C ALA A 95 -15.44 -6.41 19.25
N THR A 96 -14.53 -7.37 19.09
CA THR A 96 -14.60 -8.65 19.81
C THR A 96 -13.92 -8.63 21.18
N ALA A 97 -13.18 -7.57 21.51
CA ALA A 97 -12.33 -7.49 22.70
C ALA A 97 -11.41 -8.72 22.86
N GLY A 98 -10.93 -9.27 21.73
CA GLY A 98 -10.08 -10.46 21.70
C GLY A 98 -10.83 -11.80 21.79
N ASN A 99 -12.15 -11.82 21.91
CA ASN A 99 -12.93 -13.04 21.87
C ASN A 99 -13.21 -13.51 20.43
N TYR A 100 -13.46 -14.80 20.27
CA TYR A 100 -13.84 -15.35 18.98
C TYR A 100 -15.35 -15.15 18.73
N HIS A 101 -15.69 -14.61 17.56
CA HIS A 101 -17.06 -14.48 17.07
C HIS A 101 -17.12 -14.86 15.59
N ASP A 102 -18.12 -15.66 15.20
CA ASP A 102 -18.26 -16.11 13.81
C ASP A 102 -18.46 -14.95 12.83
N LEU A 103 -19.23 -13.93 13.21
CA LEU A 103 -19.40 -12.71 12.40
C LEU A 103 -18.07 -11.97 12.16
N ALA A 104 -17.21 -11.90 13.18
CA ALA A 104 -15.90 -11.28 13.05
C ALA A 104 -14.97 -12.09 12.14
N LYS A 105 -15.04 -13.42 12.21
CA LYS A 105 -14.35 -14.30 11.27
C LYS A 105 -14.81 -14.06 9.83
N TRP A 106 -16.12 -14.03 9.59
CA TRP A 106 -16.68 -13.73 8.26
C TRP A 106 -16.23 -12.37 7.72
N ALA A 107 -16.19 -11.33 8.57
CA ALA A 107 -15.71 -10.01 8.17
C ALA A 107 -14.22 -10.03 7.76
N LYS A 108 -13.37 -10.69 8.55
CA LYS A 108 -11.94 -10.85 8.24
C LYS A 108 -11.73 -11.64 6.95
N ASP A 109 -12.40 -12.79 6.82
CA ASP A 109 -12.32 -13.67 5.65
C ASP A 109 -12.76 -12.94 4.38
N ALA A 110 -13.85 -12.15 4.44
CA ALA A 110 -14.31 -11.35 3.32
C ALA A 110 -13.29 -10.26 2.92
N SER A 111 -12.68 -9.58 3.90
CA SER A 111 -11.66 -8.56 3.61
C SER A 111 -10.37 -9.17 3.01
N ALA A 112 -9.93 -10.33 3.50
CA ALA A 112 -8.82 -11.08 2.93
C ALA A 112 -9.15 -11.56 1.50
N GLY A 113 -10.41 -11.98 1.27
CA GLY A 113 -10.91 -12.31 -0.07
C GLY A 113 -10.82 -11.13 -1.05
N ALA A 114 -11.13 -9.91 -0.61
CA ALA A 114 -10.98 -8.72 -1.44
C ALA A 114 -9.51 -8.45 -1.83
N VAL A 115 -8.59 -8.61 -0.88
CA VAL A 115 -7.14 -8.52 -1.15
C VAL A 115 -6.72 -9.54 -2.20
N LEU A 116 -7.18 -10.79 -2.08
CA LEU A 116 -6.87 -11.85 -3.03
C LEU A 116 -7.37 -11.52 -4.44
N VAL A 117 -8.63 -11.10 -4.58
CA VAL A 117 -9.20 -10.70 -5.87
C VAL A 117 -8.42 -9.56 -6.50
N SER A 118 -8.07 -8.54 -5.71
CA SER A 118 -7.27 -7.41 -6.20
C SER A 118 -5.86 -7.83 -6.65
N SER A 119 -5.25 -8.77 -5.93
CA SER A 119 -3.92 -9.30 -6.23
C SER A 119 -3.92 -10.11 -7.52
N VAL A 120 -4.95 -10.92 -7.75
CA VAL A 120 -5.13 -11.65 -9.01
C VAL A 120 -5.31 -10.68 -10.18
N GLY A 121 -6.13 -9.65 -10.00
CA GLY A 121 -6.28 -8.57 -11.00
C GLY A 121 -4.95 -7.88 -11.30
N ALA A 122 -4.13 -7.64 -10.29
CA ALA A 122 -2.81 -7.06 -10.47
C ALA A 122 -1.85 -7.95 -11.25
N VAL A 123 -1.86 -9.25 -10.99
CA VAL A 123 -1.09 -10.22 -11.78
C VAL A 123 -1.57 -10.23 -13.23
N ALA A 124 -2.88 -10.18 -13.49
CA ALA A 124 -3.41 -10.13 -14.85
C ALA A 124 -2.92 -8.88 -15.61
N VAL A 125 -2.97 -7.70 -14.98
CA VAL A 125 -2.43 -6.46 -15.58
C VAL A 125 -0.92 -6.56 -15.81
N ALA A 126 -0.17 -7.14 -14.86
CA ALA A 126 1.26 -7.36 -15.03
C ALA A 126 1.58 -8.30 -16.21
N VAL A 127 0.79 -9.36 -16.40
CA VAL A 127 0.95 -10.26 -17.56
C VAL A 127 0.64 -9.53 -18.87
N LEU A 128 -0.43 -8.72 -18.92
CA LEU A 128 -0.76 -7.93 -20.11
C LEU A 128 0.35 -6.92 -20.46
N LEU A 129 0.92 -6.27 -19.44
CA LEU A 129 2.09 -5.42 -19.61
C LEU A 129 3.24 -6.20 -20.23
N LEU A 130 3.55 -7.37 -19.69
CA LEU A 130 4.64 -8.21 -20.20
C LEU A 130 4.38 -8.63 -21.64
N VAL A 131 3.16 -9.08 -21.98
CA VAL A 131 2.80 -9.54 -23.33
C VAL A 131 2.90 -8.41 -24.35
N ASP A 132 2.35 -7.23 -24.08
CA ASP A 132 2.47 -6.06 -24.98
C ASP A 132 3.94 -5.64 -25.17
N THR A 133 4.73 -5.87 -24.12
CA THR A 133 6.15 -5.55 -24.07
C THR A 133 7.06 -6.68 -24.64
N TRP A 134 6.51 -7.83 -25.04
CA TRP A 134 7.25 -9.03 -25.45
C TRP A 134 7.31 -9.23 -26.98
N PRO A 135 8.49 -9.36 -27.64
CA PRO A 135 9.81 -8.90 -27.24
C PRO A 135 10.46 -7.94 -28.25
N TRP A 136 10.50 -6.65 -27.92
CA TRP A 136 11.53 -5.73 -28.44
C TRP A 136 12.88 -5.90 -27.73
N HIS A 137 12.90 -6.56 -26.56
CA HIS A 137 14.11 -6.75 -25.77
C HIS A 137 15.08 -7.80 -26.34
N PHE A 138 14.61 -8.80 -27.11
CA PHE A 138 15.54 -9.66 -27.89
C PHE A 138 16.28 -8.87 -28.99
N LEU A 139 15.68 -7.78 -29.52
CA LEU A 139 16.35 -6.83 -30.42
C LEU A 139 17.30 -5.86 -29.68
N LEU A 140 17.25 -5.77 -28.35
CA LEU A 140 18.27 -5.06 -27.54
C LEU A 140 19.52 -5.93 -27.30
N PHE A 141 19.38 -7.27 -27.36
CA PHE A 141 20.50 -8.22 -27.25
C PHE A 141 21.17 -8.55 -28.59
N THR A 142 20.59 -8.16 -29.73
CA THR A 142 21.33 -8.14 -31.01
C THR A 142 22.45 -7.12 -30.91
N GLY A 143 23.69 -7.55 -31.19
CA GLY A 143 24.97 -6.95 -30.74
C GLY A 143 25.31 -5.52 -31.15
N GLU A 144 24.36 -4.75 -31.68
CA GLU A 144 24.54 -3.35 -32.09
C GLU A 144 24.26 -2.34 -30.96
N ASN A 145 23.46 -2.68 -29.94
CA ASN A 145 23.00 -1.74 -28.91
C ASN A 145 23.58 -2.02 -27.51
N ARG A 146 24.81 -1.57 -27.26
CA ARG A 146 25.52 -1.70 -25.96
C ARG A 146 24.85 -1.01 -24.76
N ILE A 147 23.92 -0.07 -25.01
CA ILE A 147 23.28 0.76 -23.97
C ILE A 147 22.13 0.00 -23.28
N GLY A 148 21.39 -0.86 -24.00
CA GLY A 148 20.20 -1.56 -23.47
C GLY A 148 20.50 -2.72 -22.50
N ALA A 149 21.64 -3.39 -22.68
CA ALA A 149 22.10 -4.44 -21.78
C ALA A 149 22.50 -3.89 -20.40
N GLY A 150 23.05 -2.67 -20.36
CA GLY A 150 23.46 -2.00 -19.13
C GLY A 150 22.27 -1.62 -18.24
N GLU A 151 21.20 -1.08 -18.82
CA GLU A 151 20.01 -0.68 -18.03
C GLU A 151 19.28 -1.89 -17.43
N SER A 152 19.23 -2.99 -18.17
CA SER A 152 18.62 -4.24 -17.73
C SER A 152 19.39 -4.89 -16.57
N ALA A 153 20.74 -4.83 -16.63
CA ALA A 153 21.60 -5.30 -15.55
C ALA A 153 21.45 -4.46 -14.27
N VAL A 154 21.31 -3.13 -14.40
CA VAL A 154 21.09 -2.25 -13.24
C VAL A 154 19.75 -2.54 -12.56
N ALA A 155 18.68 -2.75 -13.33
CA ALA A 155 17.36 -3.08 -12.76
C ALA A 155 17.39 -4.40 -11.98
N VAL A 156 18.04 -5.43 -12.53
CA VAL A 156 18.21 -6.73 -11.87
C VAL A 156 19.08 -6.60 -10.62
N VAL A 157 20.17 -5.83 -10.69
CA VAL A 157 21.07 -5.58 -9.54
C VAL A 157 20.35 -4.81 -8.44
N LEU A 158 19.51 -3.82 -8.76
CA LEU A 158 18.70 -3.10 -7.77
C LEU A 158 17.64 -4.00 -7.11
N LEU A 159 17.00 -4.89 -7.88
CA LEU A 159 16.06 -5.89 -7.34
C LEU A 159 16.76 -6.91 -6.43
N ILE A 160 17.97 -7.34 -6.80
CA ILE A 160 18.79 -8.25 -5.99
C ILE A 160 19.30 -7.56 -4.72
N ILE A 161 19.80 -6.32 -4.80
CA ILE A 161 20.23 -5.53 -3.64
C ILE A 161 19.04 -5.28 -2.70
N TRP A 162 17.86 -4.99 -3.24
CA TRP A 162 16.64 -4.83 -2.48
C TRP A 162 16.21 -6.15 -1.79
N GLY A 163 16.30 -7.29 -2.49
CA GLY A 163 16.03 -8.62 -1.92
C GLY A 163 17.04 -9.07 -0.85
N LEU A 164 18.33 -8.74 -1.03
CA LEU A 164 19.43 -9.17 -0.14
C LEU A 164 19.61 -8.28 1.09
N SER A 165 19.27 -6.99 1.02
CA SER A 165 19.43 -6.03 2.13
C SER A 165 18.51 -6.29 3.33
N GLY A 166 17.65 -7.33 3.28
CA GLY A 166 17.07 -7.92 4.48
C GLY A 166 16.28 -6.92 5.34
N GLY A 167 15.69 -5.89 4.73
CA GLY A 167 14.94 -4.83 5.42
C GLY A 167 13.80 -5.33 6.32
N PHE A 168 13.41 -6.59 6.15
CA PHE A 168 12.41 -7.26 6.98
C PHE A 168 12.95 -7.85 8.30
N ARG A 169 14.22 -8.23 8.41
CA ARG A 169 14.71 -9.04 9.55
C ARG A 169 15.11 -8.24 10.79
N LYS A 170 15.20 -6.91 10.71
CA LYS A 170 15.76 -6.08 11.81
C LYS A 170 14.73 -5.61 12.84
N VAL A 171 13.43 -5.78 12.59
CA VAL A 171 12.35 -5.35 13.51
C VAL A 171 11.96 -6.46 14.49
N GLU A 172 11.95 -7.73 14.08
CA GLU A 172 11.61 -8.86 14.96
C GLU A 172 12.60 -9.04 16.12
N ARG A 173 13.91 -8.80 15.88
CA ARG A 173 14.97 -9.10 16.88
C ARG A 173 15.08 -8.12 18.05
N ARG A 174 14.34 -6.99 18.05
CA ARG A 174 14.33 -6.07 19.21
C ARG A 174 13.23 -6.36 20.22
N LYS A 175 12.25 -7.20 19.90
CA LYS A 175 11.22 -7.60 20.87
C LYS A 175 11.61 -8.81 21.73
N GLN A 176 12.65 -9.54 21.38
CA GLN A 176 13.10 -10.73 22.12
C GLN A 176 14.27 -10.46 23.08
N HIS A 177 14.79 -9.23 23.13
CA HIS A 177 15.93 -8.88 23.98
C HIS A 177 15.56 -7.95 25.13
N ASP A 178 14.30 -7.49 25.17
CA ASP A 178 13.73 -6.61 26.19
C ASP A 178 12.62 -7.31 27.02
N ASP A 179 12.41 -8.62 26.81
CA ASP A 179 11.58 -9.53 27.62
C ASP A 179 12.50 -10.60 28.26
#